data_AF-A0AAD0VPE4-F1
#
_entry.id   AF-A0AAD0VPE4-F1
#
_cell.length_a   1.000
_cell.length_b   1.000
_cell.length_c   1.000
_cell.angle_alpha   90.00
_cell.angle_beta   90.00
_cell.angle_gamma   90.00
#
_symmetry.space_group_name_H-M   'P 1'
#
loop_
_entity.id
_entity.type
_entity.pdbx_description
1 polymer ?
#
loop_
_entity_poly.entity_id
_entity_poly.type
_entity_poly.pdbx_seq_one_letter_code
_entity_poly.pdbx_strand_id
1 'polypeptide(L)'
;MVPSSKVTASVSPLDGIHTRAIINELVAASGNGPITKVDITKGALSITVQIGNSPTIWTWQNGKIDSSATQSTQTASRPFNPGDFAVEKLPVILSRAADISGSHMNQNLQIVEYNQGTVLMTVSTKPETQTVFFRPNGSAINHIDFASTSGMTEALSDAVAGAKQVDQISYQPGKAIIVDTPTTTPGIVMRRTRSADMPAWAVQRRSDASATFSPGLLNPHVIVRIMNLAAAQAHQKPSDMEWTISQDTKLDTPVLRVDINGLTRAFNTDGTDVTDKIK
;
A
#
# COMPACT_ATOMS: atom_id res chain seq x y z
N MET A 1 -18.40 -32.44 14.68
CA MET A 1 -17.94 -31.96 15.99
C MET A 1 -17.69 -30.47 15.82
N VAL A 2 -18.36 -29.60 16.57
CA VAL A 2 -18.11 -28.15 16.51
C VAL A 2 -16.75 -27.90 17.15
N PRO A 3 -15.78 -27.27 16.46
CA PRO A 3 -14.49 -26.98 17.07
C PRO A 3 -14.70 -26.04 18.27
N SER A 4 -14.22 -26.44 19.45
CA SER A 4 -14.19 -25.58 20.63
C SER A 4 -12.93 -24.72 20.60
N SER A 5 -13.08 -23.43 20.94
CA SER A 5 -11.93 -22.55 21.10
C SER A 5 -11.19 -22.84 22.41
N LYS A 6 -9.87 -22.68 22.40
CA LYS A 6 -9.04 -22.67 23.62
C LYS A 6 -8.96 -21.26 24.22
N VAL A 7 -9.44 -20.23 23.51
CA VAL A 7 -9.52 -18.85 23.99
C VAL A 7 -10.85 -18.62 24.71
N THR A 8 -10.80 -18.10 25.93
CA THR A 8 -11.97 -17.95 26.79
C THR A 8 -12.87 -16.80 26.35
N ALA A 9 -14.16 -16.87 26.73
CA ALA A 9 -15.17 -15.90 26.31
C ALA A 9 -14.96 -14.46 26.84
N SER A 10 -14.14 -14.27 27.87
CA SER A 10 -13.86 -12.96 28.48
C SER A 10 -12.77 -12.17 27.76
N VAL A 11 -12.09 -12.78 26.81
CA VAL A 11 -10.96 -12.18 26.08
C VAL A 11 -11.48 -11.32 24.94
N SER A 12 -10.89 -10.15 24.75
CA SER A 12 -11.14 -9.33 23.55
C SER A 12 -10.23 -9.78 22.42
N PRO A 13 -10.76 -10.03 21.20
CA PRO A 13 -9.93 -10.30 20.02
C PRO A 13 -9.02 -9.15 19.59
N LEU A 14 -9.09 -7.98 20.25
CA LEU A 14 -8.31 -6.79 19.91
C LEU A 14 -6.98 -6.66 20.68
N ASP A 15 -6.67 -7.58 21.59
CA ASP A 15 -5.49 -7.46 22.46
C ASP A 15 -4.15 -7.90 21.83
N GLY A 16 -4.17 -8.39 20.59
CA GLY A 16 -3.01 -8.83 19.83
C GLY A 16 -2.56 -10.25 20.15
N ILE A 17 -2.37 -10.58 21.43
CA ILE A 17 -1.90 -11.91 21.88
C ILE A 17 -2.92 -12.98 21.50
N HIS A 18 -4.17 -12.79 21.90
CA HIS A 18 -5.22 -13.75 21.62
C HIS A 18 -5.75 -13.63 20.19
N THR A 19 -5.57 -12.48 19.55
CA THR A 19 -5.88 -12.29 18.13
C THR A 19 -5.21 -13.36 17.26
N ARG A 20 -3.90 -13.58 17.44
CA ARG A 20 -3.16 -14.59 16.69
C ARG A 20 -3.67 -16.00 16.99
N ALA A 21 -3.93 -16.31 18.26
CA ALA A 21 -4.43 -17.61 18.67
C ALA A 21 -5.80 -17.92 18.02
N ILE A 22 -6.73 -16.96 18.07
CA ILE A 22 -8.06 -17.09 17.47
C ILE A 22 -7.95 -17.28 15.95
N ILE A 23 -7.11 -16.49 15.26
CA ILE A 23 -6.89 -16.66 13.81
C ILE A 23 -6.41 -18.08 13.50
N ASN A 24 -5.44 -18.60 14.24
CA ASN A 24 -4.91 -19.94 14.01
C ASN A 24 -5.98 -21.03 14.25
N GLU A 25 -6.84 -20.86 15.25
CA GLU A 25 -7.95 -21.77 15.50
C GLU A 25 -8.98 -21.77 14.37
N LEU A 26 -9.33 -20.59 13.85
CA LEU A 26 -10.26 -20.48 12.72
C LEU A 26 -9.66 -21.06 11.44
N VAL A 27 -8.38 -20.83 11.17
CA VAL A 27 -7.67 -21.42 10.02
C VAL A 27 -7.68 -22.94 10.12
N ALA A 28 -7.37 -23.50 11.30
CA ALA A 28 -7.43 -24.95 11.53
C ALA A 28 -8.85 -25.50 11.38
N ALA A 29 -9.86 -24.82 11.95
CA ALA A 29 -11.27 -25.22 11.86
C ALA A 29 -11.78 -25.23 10.41
N SER A 30 -11.30 -24.30 9.59
CA SER A 30 -11.61 -24.22 8.16
C SER A 30 -10.93 -25.28 7.29
N GLY A 31 -10.12 -26.16 7.88
CA GLY A 31 -9.33 -27.15 7.14
C GLY A 31 -8.14 -26.57 6.40
N ASN A 32 -7.62 -25.41 6.84
CA ASN A 32 -6.51 -24.69 6.19
C ASN A 32 -6.81 -24.25 4.75
N GLY A 33 -8.07 -23.91 4.47
CA GLY A 33 -8.45 -23.37 3.17
C GLY A 33 -7.85 -21.97 2.90
N PRO A 34 -7.88 -21.49 1.65
CA PRO A 34 -7.32 -20.21 1.28
C PRO A 34 -8.13 -19.05 1.86
N ILE A 35 -7.48 -18.21 2.68
CA ILE A 35 -8.12 -17.08 3.38
C ILE A 35 -8.15 -15.85 2.49
N THR A 36 -9.31 -15.22 2.36
CA THR A 36 -9.53 -14.05 1.50
C THR A 36 -9.94 -12.80 2.25
N LYS A 37 -10.31 -12.93 3.53
CA LYS A 37 -10.59 -11.79 4.43
C LYS A 37 -10.39 -12.19 5.88
N VAL A 38 -9.96 -11.24 6.70
CA VAL A 38 -10.06 -11.26 8.16
C VAL A 38 -10.85 -10.03 8.62
N ASP A 39 -11.76 -10.17 9.58
CA ASP A 39 -12.51 -9.07 10.22
C ASP A 39 -12.45 -9.24 11.74
N ILE A 40 -12.08 -8.18 12.47
CA ILE A 40 -11.82 -8.21 13.91
C ILE A 40 -12.51 -7.04 14.59
N THR A 41 -13.39 -7.37 15.52
CA THR A 41 -14.10 -6.42 16.37
C THR A 41 -13.79 -6.71 17.84
N LYS A 42 -14.31 -5.86 18.75
CA LYS A 42 -14.15 -6.05 20.20
C LYS A 42 -14.65 -7.41 20.71
N GLY A 43 -15.66 -8.00 20.07
CA GLY A 43 -16.34 -9.21 20.54
C GLY A 43 -16.29 -10.41 19.60
N ALA A 44 -15.79 -10.25 18.38
CA ALA A 44 -15.74 -11.33 17.39
C ALA A 44 -14.55 -11.18 16.46
N LEU A 45 -14.06 -12.32 15.97
CA LEU A 45 -13.07 -12.41 14.91
C LEU A 45 -13.60 -13.38 13.87
N SER A 46 -13.55 -13.01 12.59
CA SER A 46 -13.94 -13.90 11.50
C SER A 46 -12.91 -13.95 10.39
N ILE A 47 -12.86 -15.09 9.71
CA ILE A 47 -12.10 -15.29 8.48
C ILE A 47 -13.07 -15.73 7.37
N THR A 48 -12.87 -15.21 6.17
CA THR A 48 -13.52 -15.73 4.96
C THR A 48 -12.56 -16.69 4.28
N VAL A 49 -13.02 -17.92 4.03
CA VAL A 49 -12.26 -18.98 3.37
C VAL A 49 -12.91 -19.29 2.04
N GLN A 50 -12.15 -19.26 0.95
CA GLN A 50 -12.64 -19.64 -0.38
C GLN A 50 -12.49 -21.14 -0.59
N ILE A 51 -13.60 -21.90 -0.54
CA ILE A 51 -13.57 -23.35 -0.86
C ILE A 51 -14.43 -23.58 -2.10
N GLY A 52 -13.78 -23.93 -3.22
CA GLY A 52 -14.47 -24.02 -4.51
C GLY A 52 -15.08 -22.67 -4.91
N ASN A 53 -16.36 -22.68 -5.31
CA ASN A 53 -17.07 -21.48 -5.78
C ASN A 53 -17.88 -20.75 -4.69
N SER A 54 -17.87 -21.23 -3.45
CA SER A 54 -18.69 -20.66 -2.37
C SER A 54 -17.82 -20.30 -1.17
N PRO A 55 -17.63 -18.99 -0.88
CA PRO A 55 -16.88 -18.61 0.29
C PRO A 55 -17.66 -18.93 1.58
N THR A 56 -16.95 -19.42 2.58
CA THR A 56 -17.48 -19.76 3.91
C THR A 56 -16.84 -18.85 4.95
N ILE A 57 -17.64 -18.30 5.85
CA ILE A 57 -17.18 -17.50 6.98
C ILE A 57 -17.03 -18.41 8.19
N TRP A 58 -15.86 -18.39 8.81
CA TRP A 58 -15.60 -19.01 10.11
C TRP A 58 -15.44 -17.90 11.14
N THR A 59 -16.25 -17.94 12.19
CA THR A 59 -16.33 -16.88 13.19
C THR A 59 -16.04 -17.44 14.56
N TRP A 60 -15.11 -16.80 15.26
CA TRP A 60 -14.96 -16.91 16.69
C TRP A 60 -15.77 -15.80 17.36
N GLN A 61 -16.61 -16.18 18.32
CA GLN A 61 -17.35 -15.22 19.15
C GLN A 61 -17.57 -15.82 20.54
N ASN A 62 -17.19 -15.08 21.58
CA ASN A 62 -17.37 -15.49 22.99
C ASN A 62 -16.90 -16.93 23.27
N GLY A 63 -15.70 -17.29 22.78
CA GLY A 63 -15.10 -18.62 22.99
C GLY A 63 -15.71 -19.76 22.17
N LYS A 64 -16.59 -19.47 21.21
CA LYS A 64 -17.20 -20.46 20.31
C LYS A 64 -16.78 -20.21 18.88
N ILE A 65 -16.60 -21.28 18.11
CA ILE A 65 -16.32 -21.23 16.67
C ILE A 65 -17.51 -21.80 15.94
N ASP A 66 -18.10 -21.00 15.07
CA ASP A 66 -19.19 -21.38 14.18
C ASP A 66 -18.85 -21.02 12.74
N SER A 67 -19.53 -21.65 11.78
CA SER A 67 -19.38 -21.34 10.36
C SER A 67 -20.72 -21.03 9.70
N SER A 68 -20.68 -20.21 8.67
CA SER A 68 -21.84 -19.81 7.89
C SER A 68 -21.48 -19.60 6.42
N ALA A 69 -22.45 -19.78 5.53
CA ALA A 69 -22.28 -19.42 4.13
C ALA A 69 -22.22 -17.89 3.98
N THR A 70 -21.39 -17.39 3.06
CA THR A 70 -21.42 -15.97 2.69
C THR A 70 -22.72 -15.59 1.99
N GLN A 71 -23.21 -14.38 2.25
CA GLN A 71 -24.31 -13.80 1.48
C GLN A 71 -23.79 -13.25 0.13
N SER A 72 -23.66 -14.13 -0.86
CA SER A 72 -23.72 -13.97 -2.33
C SER A 72 -23.13 -12.74 -3.08
N THR A 73 -22.36 -11.82 -2.49
CA THR A 73 -21.82 -10.66 -3.26
C THR A 73 -20.35 -10.33 -3.01
N GLN A 74 -19.65 -11.12 -2.20
CA GLN A 74 -18.23 -10.87 -1.95
C GLN A 74 -17.42 -11.25 -3.21
N THR A 75 -16.88 -10.23 -3.89
CA THR A 75 -15.94 -10.41 -5.00
C THR A 75 -14.77 -11.25 -4.53
N ALA A 76 -14.38 -12.26 -5.32
CA ALA A 76 -13.26 -13.13 -5.00
C ALA A 76 -11.99 -12.29 -4.80
N SER A 77 -11.53 -12.19 -3.55
CA SER A 77 -10.24 -11.58 -3.22
C SER A 77 -9.13 -12.62 -3.32
N ARG A 78 -7.92 -12.18 -3.68
CA ARG A 78 -6.72 -13.00 -3.70
C ARG A 78 -6.48 -13.62 -2.33
N PRO A 79 -6.26 -14.94 -2.25
CA PRO A 79 -5.86 -15.57 -1.00
C PRO A 79 -4.57 -14.99 -0.43
N PHE A 80 -4.51 -14.88 0.90
CA PHE A 80 -3.32 -14.49 1.64
C PHE A 80 -3.13 -15.34 2.89
N ASN A 81 -1.93 -15.28 3.46
CA ASN A 81 -1.64 -15.90 4.74
C ASN A 81 -1.80 -14.87 5.87
N PRO A 82 -2.77 -15.02 6.80
CA PRO A 82 -2.89 -14.13 7.95
C PRO A 82 -1.63 -14.08 8.84
N GLY A 83 -0.76 -15.09 8.75
CA GLY A 83 0.55 -15.12 9.40
C GLY A 83 1.50 -13.99 8.99
N ASP A 84 1.33 -13.44 7.79
CA ASP A 84 2.19 -12.40 7.24
C ASP A 84 1.86 -10.99 7.80
N PHE A 85 0.77 -10.88 8.57
CA PHE A 85 0.28 -9.62 9.14
C PHE A 85 0.56 -9.56 10.63
N ALA A 86 1.09 -8.43 11.10
CA ALA A 86 1.51 -8.17 12.47
C ALA A 86 0.33 -7.93 13.43
N VAL A 87 -0.64 -8.86 13.47
CA VAL A 87 -1.84 -8.78 14.32
C VAL A 87 -1.51 -8.80 15.81
N GLU A 88 -0.32 -9.26 16.20
CA GLU A 88 0.17 -9.12 17.58
C GLU A 88 0.40 -7.66 17.99
N LYS A 89 0.56 -6.74 17.02
CA LYS A 89 0.66 -5.30 17.26
C LYS A 89 -0.69 -4.58 17.26
N LEU A 90 -1.80 -5.32 17.30
CA LEU A 90 -3.14 -4.76 17.17
C LEU A 90 -3.44 -3.61 18.16
N PRO A 91 -3.03 -3.65 19.44
CA PRO A 91 -3.22 -2.49 20.32
C PRO A 91 -2.54 -1.21 19.82
N VAL A 92 -1.34 -1.33 19.25
CA VAL A 92 -0.59 -0.18 18.68
C VAL A 92 -1.24 0.31 17.40
N ILE A 93 -1.66 -0.62 16.53
CA ILE A 93 -2.38 -0.31 15.28
C ILE A 93 -3.68 0.46 15.59
N LEU A 94 -4.47 -0.03 16.54
CA LEU A 94 -5.73 0.57 16.95
C LEU A 94 -5.54 1.95 17.60
N SER A 95 -4.52 2.10 18.46
CA SER A 95 -4.18 3.41 19.04
C SER A 95 -3.82 4.41 17.93
N ARG A 96 -2.94 4.01 17.00
CA ARG A 96 -2.52 4.88 15.89
C ARG A 96 -3.68 5.22 14.96
N ALA A 97 -4.58 4.27 14.70
CA ALA A 97 -5.76 4.51 13.90
C ALA A 97 -6.71 5.51 14.57
N ALA A 98 -6.86 5.45 15.89
CA ALA A 98 -7.67 6.41 16.63
C ALA A 98 -7.06 7.81 16.61
N ASP A 99 -5.74 7.93 16.75
CA ASP A 99 -5.04 9.22 16.65
C ASP A 99 -5.25 9.88 15.28
N ILE A 100 -5.22 9.07 14.20
CA ILE A 100 -5.39 9.56 12.82
C ILE A 100 -6.86 9.88 12.54
N SER A 101 -7.78 8.97 12.86
CA SER A 101 -9.21 9.11 12.56
C SER A 101 -9.95 10.03 13.55
N GLY A 102 -9.33 10.37 14.67
CA GLY A 102 -9.94 11.17 15.74
C GLY A 102 -10.99 10.43 16.59
N SER A 103 -11.04 9.09 16.54
CA SER A 103 -12.02 8.30 17.29
C SER A 103 -11.48 6.97 17.80
N HIS A 104 -11.68 6.69 19.09
CA HIS A 104 -11.39 5.39 19.71
C HIS A 104 -12.62 4.46 19.76
N MET A 105 -13.76 4.89 19.23
CA MET A 105 -15.02 4.18 19.40
C MET A 105 -15.26 3.13 18.31
N ASN A 106 -15.72 1.95 18.72
CA ASN A 106 -16.25 0.90 17.84
C ASN A 106 -15.30 0.54 16.68
N GLN A 107 -14.02 0.39 16.99
CA GLN A 107 -13.00 0.05 16.00
C GLN A 107 -13.26 -1.33 15.39
N ASN A 108 -13.14 -1.41 14.06
CA ASN A 108 -13.12 -2.65 13.30
C ASN A 108 -11.84 -2.69 12.46
N LEU A 109 -11.04 -3.75 12.64
CA LEU A 109 -9.91 -4.04 11.77
C LEU A 109 -10.30 -5.08 10.73
N GLN A 110 -9.95 -4.82 9.46
CA GLN A 110 -10.04 -5.80 8.39
C GLN A 110 -8.68 -6.07 7.77
N ILE A 111 -8.45 -7.30 7.32
CA ILE A 111 -7.37 -7.65 6.40
C ILE A 111 -8.03 -8.11 5.10
N VAL A 112 -7.81 -7.37 4.02
CA VAL A 112 -8.49 -7.62 2.74
C VAL A 112 -7.60 -7.17 1.59
N GLU A 113 -7.80 -7.78 0.42
CA GLU A 113 -7.22 -7.27 -0.82
C GLU A 113 -7.75 -5.86 -1.11
N TYR A 114 -6.82 -4.92 -1.21
CA TYR A 114 -7.11 -3.54 -1.58
C TYR A 114 -7.07 -3.36 -3.10
N ASN A 115 -6.00 -3.83 -3.77
CA ASN A 115 -5.85 -3.67 -5.22
C ASN A 115 -4.78 -4.60 -5.81
N GLN A 116 -5.12 -5.31 -6.90
CA GLN A 116 -4.19 -6.12 -7.73
C GLN A 116 -3.28 -7.04 -6.90
N GLY A 117 -3.85 -7.77 -5.95
CA GLY A 117 -3.16 -8.69 -5.06
C GLY A 117 -2.46 -8.03 -3.87
N THR A 118 -2.52 -6.70 -3.73
CA THR A 118 -2.03 -6.00 -2.54
C THR A 118 -3.06 -6.16 -1.42
N VAL A 119 -2.68 -6.85 -0.35
CA VAL A 119 -3.52 -7.05 0.84
C VAL A 119 -3.04 -6.12 1.95
N LEU A 120 -3.96 -5.38 2.54
CA LEU A 120 -3.67 -4.39 3.58
C LEU A 120 -4.52 -4.64 4.83
N MET A 121 -4.07 -4.07 5.94
CA MET A 121 -4.90 -3.87 7.13
C MET A 121 -5.62 -2.54 7.01
N THR A 122 -6.91 -2.52 7.32
CA THR A 122 -7.71 -1.28 7.43
C THR A 122 -8.37 -1.21 8.79
N VAL A 123 -8.39 -0.01 9.39
CA VAL A 123 -9.13 0.25 10.62
C VAL A 123 -10.18 1.32 10.34
N SER A 124 -11.43 1.01 10.70
CA SER A 124 -12.55 1.94 10.65
C SER A 124 -13.13 2.14 12.06
N THR A 125 -13.71 3.30 12.32
CA THR A 125 -14.32 3.68 13.62
C THR A 125 -15.80 3.97 13.42
N LYS A 126 -16.61 3.99 14.50
CA LYS A 126 -18.01 4.45 14.45
C LYS A 126 -18.32 5.47 15.56
N PRO A 127 -18.88 6.66 15.24
CA PRO A 127 -19.25 7.15 13.90
C PRO A 127 -18.03 7.27 12.98
N GLU A 128 -18.21 6.91 11.71
CA GLU A 128 -17.11 6.76 10.75
C GLU A 128 -16.56 8.12 10.35
N THR A 129 -15.30 8.36 10.69
CA THR A 129 -14.60 9.61 10.40
C THR A 129 -13.62 9.46 9.24
N GLN A 130 -12.83 8.38 9.25
CA GLN A 130 -11.84 8.07 8.23
C GLN A 130 -11.37 6.62 8.35
N THR A 131 -11.23 5.91 7.22
CA THR A 131 -10.53 4.61 7.19
C THR A 131 -9.02 4.83 7.21
N VAL A 132 -8.32 4.15 8.11
CA VAL A 132 -6.85 4.22 8.24
C VAL A 132 -6.24 2.93 7.71
N PHE A 133 -5.22 3.05 6.87
CA PHE A 133 -4.56 1.91 6.22
C PHE A 133 -3.22 1.57 6.88
N PHE A 134 -2.91 0.28 6.94
CA PHE A 134 -1.69 -0.25 7.52
C PHE A 134 -1.06 -1.31 6.62
N ARG A 135 0.27 -1.30 6.55
CA ARG A 135 1.07 -2.32 5.87
C ARG A 135 1.08 -3.62 6.70
N PRO A 136 1.42 -4.78 6.11
CA PRO A 136 1.46 -6.06 6.83
C PRO A 136 2.27 -6.04 8.13
N ASN A 137 3.36 -5.27 8.19
CA ASN A 137 4.20 -5.14 9.39
C ASN A 137 3.59 -4.29 10.54
N GLY A 138 2.39 -3.75 10.35
CA GLY A 138 1.67 -2.91 11.31
C GLY A 138 1.98 -1.41 11.22
N SER A 139 2.81 -0.97 10.28
CA SER A 139 3.07 0.46 10.06
C SER A 139 1.89 1.13 9.34
N ALA A 140 1.54 2.34 9.77
CA ALA A 140 0.52 3.15 9.11
C ALA A 140 1.01 3.60 7.71
N ILE A 141 0.10 3.65 6.76
CA ILE A 141 0.28 4.34 5.48
C ILE A 141 -0.05 5.80 5.73
N ASN A 142 0.94 6.69 5.63
CA ASN A 142 0.78 8.08 6.04
C ASN A 142 0.27 8.94 4.89
N HIS A 143 -0.28 10.11 5.23
CA HIS A 143 -0.40 11.21 4.28
C HIS A 143 0.98 11.59 3.75
N ILE A 144 1.10 11.79 2.44
CA ILE A 144 2.37 12.16 1.81
C ILE A 144 2.42 13.65 1.52
N ASP A 145 3.40 14.32 2.13
CA ASP A 145 3.93 15.57 1.59
C ASP A 145 5.04 15.27 0.58
N PHE A 146 4.73 15.40 -0.72
CA PHE A 146 5.66 15.15 -1.82
C PHE A 146 6.82 16.15 -1.89
N ALA A 147 6.75 17.29 -1.19
CA ALA A 147 7.86 18.23 -1.10
C ALA A 147 8.84 17.88 0.04
N SER A 148 8.49 16.94 0.92
CA SER A 148 9.34 16.48 2.01
C SER A 148 10.15 15.25 1.63
N THR A 149 11.38 15.13 2.17
CA THR A 149 12.22 13.92 1.95
C THR A 149 11.55 12.66 2.47
N SER A 150 10.90 12.72 3.64
CA SER A 150 10.18 11.60 4.24
C SER A 150 8.99 11.15 3.38
N GLY A 151 8.19 12.11 2.89
CA GLY A 151 7.04 11.81 2.05
C GLY A 151 7.46 11.26 0.68
N MET A 152 8.50 11.84 0.05
CA MET A 152 9.06 11.31 -1.19
C MET A 152 9.62 9.89 -1.02
N THR A 153 10.28 9.62 0.13
CA THR A 153 10.80 8.27 0.44
C THR A 153 9.68 7.25 0.55
N GLU A 154 8.62 7.56 1.31
CA GLU A 154 7.47 6.67 1.46
C GLU A 154 6.74 6.48 0.12
N ALA A 155 6.52 7.56 -0.63
CA ALA A 155 5.82 7.50 -1.91
C ALA A 155 6.55 6.66 -2.96
N LEU A 156 7.87 6.83 -3.09
CA LEU A 156 8.68 6.02 -4.00
C LEU A 156 8.72 4.56 -3.56
N SER A 157 8.87 4.29 -2.26
CA SER A 157 8.86 2.92 -1.73
C SER A 157 7.53 2.21 -2.05
N ASP A 158 6.41 2.86 -1.78
CA ASP A 158 5.07 2.32 -2.03
C ASP A 158 4.77 2.14 -3.53
N ALA A 159 5.18 3.10 -4.36
CA ALA A 159 4.93 3.05 -5.80
C ALA A 159 5.85 2.06 -6.54
N VAL A 160 7.09 1.88 -6.10
CA VAL A 160 8.02 0.88 -6.66
C VAL A 160 7.64 -0.54 -6.21
N ALA A 161 7.11 -0.71 -5.00
CA ALA A 161 6.64 -1.98 -4.46
C ALA A 161 7.63 -3.15 -4.61
N GLY A 162 8.93 -2.88 -4.42
CA GLY A 162 10.00 -3.87 -4.51
C GLY A 162 10.45 -4.24 -5.93
N ALA A 163 9.97 -3.54 -6.97
CA ALA A 163 10.45 -3.73 -8.32
C ALA A 163 11.96 -3.44 -8.42
N LYS A 164 12.69 -4.32 -9.11
CA LYS A 164 14.14 -4.18 -9.33
C LYS A 164 14.49 -3.23 -10.48
N GLN A 165 13.55 -3.07 -11.40
CA GLN A 165 13.65 -2.25 -12.61
C GLN A 165 12.33 -1.50 -12.79
N VAL A 166 12.43 -0.24 -13.20
CA VAL A 166 11.30 0.63 -13.55
C VAL A 166 11.54 1.20 -14.95
N ASP A 167 10.45 1.43 -15.67
CA ASP A 167 10.46 2.09 -16.98
C ASP A 167 10.56 3.61 -16.81
N GLN A 168 9.67 4.14 -15.96
CA GLN A 168 9.51 5.55 -15.72
C GLN A 168 8.95 5.80 -14.33
N ILE A 169 9.37 6.90 -13.72
CA ILE A 169 8.76 7.45 -12.52
C ILE A 169 8.33 8.88 -12.85
N SER A 170 7.11 9.27 -12.53
CA SER A 170 6.67 10.66 -12.70
C SER A 170 5.89 11.15 -11.49
N TYR A 171 5.85 12.46 -11.34
CA TYR A 171 5.00 13.13 -10.37
C TYR A 171 4.03 14.05 -11.11
N GLN A 172 2.75 13.89 -10.81
CA GLN A 172 1.72 14.82 -11.27
C GLN A 172 1.33 15.76 -10.11
N PRO A 173 1.44 17.09 -10.32
CA PRO A 173 1.11 18.09 -9.32
C PRO A 173 -0.24 17.86 -8.64
N GLY A 174 -0.22 17.84 -7.30
CA GLY A 174 -1.42 17.62 -6.48
C GLY A 174 -2.09 16.26 -6.63
N LYS A 175 -1.51 15.31 -7.38
CA LYS A 175 -2.11 14.00 -7.65
C LYS A 175 -1.33 12.86 -7.01
N ALA A 176 -0.18 12.50 -7.57
CA ALA A 176 0.50 11.27 -7.18
C ALA A 176 1.92 11.14 -7.75
N ILE A 177 2.70 10.28 -7.11
CA ILE A 177 3.82 9.59 -7.75
C ILE A 177 3.29 8.40 -8.54
N ILE A 178 3.73 8.27 -9.78
CA ILE A 178 3.35 7.21 -10.71
C ILE A 178 4.64 6.49 -11.11
N VAL A 179 4.65 5.16 -11.00
CA VAL A 179 5.76 4.30 -11.39
C VAL A 179 5.24 3.27 -12.37
N ASP A 180 5.90 3.15 -13.50
CA ASP A 180 5.65 2.09 -14.47
C ASP A 180 6.76 1.05 -14.35
N THR A 181 6.37 -0.22 -14.17
CA THR A 181 7.30 -1.35 -14.08
C THR A 181 7.03 -2.36 -15.19
N PRO A 182 8.08 -2.99 -15.74
CA PRO A 182 7.92 -4.00 -16.77
C PRO A 182 7.16 -5.22 -16.21
N THR A 183 6.34 -5.84 -17.07
CA THR A 183 5.71 -7.14 -16.78
C THR A 183 6.36 -8.24 -17.61
N THR A 184 5.99 -9.50 -17.35
CA THR A 184 6.40 -10.64 -18.18
C THR A 184 5.73 -10.64 -19.56
N THR A 185 4.71 -9.80 -19.79
CA THR A 185 4.03 -9.68 -21.06
C THR A 185 4.60 -8.50 -21.86
N PRO A 186 5.18 -8.74 -23.05
CA PRO A 186 5.69 -7.67 -23.90
C PRO A 186 4.64 -6.60 -24.21
N GLY A 187 5.02 -5.33 -24.15
CA GLY A 187 4.14 -4.19 -24.41
C GLY A 187 3.13 -3.88 -23.29
N ILE A 188 3.20 -4.58 -22.15
CA ILE A 188 2.38 -4.34 -20.97
C ILE A 188 3.28 -3.96 -19.79
N VAL A 189 2.96 -2.83 -19.16
CA VAL A 189 3.57 -2.39 -17.90
C VAL A 189 2.53 -2.41 -16.79
N MET A 190 3.01 -2.57 -15.56
CA MET A 190 2.21 -2.36 -14.37
C MET A 190 2.43 -0.92 -13.92
N ARG A 191 1.39 -0.09 -14.01
CA ARG A 191 1.40 1.27 -13.48
C ARG A 191 0.97 1.24 -12.03
N ARG A 192 1.86 1.58 -11.10
CA ARG A 192 1.53 1.83 -9.70
C ARG A 192 1.45 3.32 -9.44
N THR A 193 0.39 3.75 -8.75
CA THR A 193 0.14 5.15 -8.40
C THR A 193 0.03 5.26 -6.89
N ARG A 194 0.77 6.19 -6.29
CA ARG A 194 0.70 6.55 -4.88
C ARG A 194 0.30 8.02 -4.76
N SER A 195 -0.98 8.29 -4.52
CA SER A 195 -1.47 9.64 -4.17
C SER A 195 -1.16 10.00 -2.73
N ALA A 196 -1.46 11.22 -2.30
CA ALA A 196 -1.14 11.68 -0.95
C ALA A 196 -1.84 10.86 0.15
N ASP A 197 -3.15 10.65 0.01
CA ASP A 197 -4.01 10.12 1.07
C ASP A 197 -4.35 8.63 0.96
N MET A 198 -4.05 8.00 -0.18
CA MET A 198 -4.46 6.62 -0.46
C MET A 198 -3.24 5.69 -0.57
N PRO A 199 -3.35 4.42 -0.12
CA PRO A 199 -2.34 3.40 -0.40
C PRO A 199 -2.11 3.25 -1.90
N ALA A 200 -0.91 2.84 -2.30
CA ALA A 200 -0.60 2.65 -3.71
C ALA A 200 -1.50 1.59 -4.37
N TRP A 201 -1.99 1.89 -5.56
CA TRP A 201 -2.76 0.96 -6.40
C TRP A 201 -2.10 0.77 -7.75
N ALA A 202 -2.31 -0.39 -8.36
CA ALA A 202 -1.75 -0.81 -9.61
C ALA A 202 -2.84 -1.02 -10.68
N VAL A 203 -2.50 -0.72 -11.93
CA VAL A 203 -3.29 -1.09 -13.11
C VAL A 203 -2.34 -1.54 -14.22
N GLN A 204 -2.73 -2.57 -14.97
CA GLN A 204 -2.02 -2.89 -16.20
C GLN A 204 -2.38 -1.88 -17.28
N ARG A 205 -1.39 -1.46 -18.06
CA ARG A 205 -1.61 -0.62 -19.24
C ARG A 205 -0.67 -1.04 -20.37
N ARG A 206 -1.10 -0.77 -21.59
CA ARG A 206 -0.18 -0.81 -22.73
C ARG A 206 0.87 0.28 -22.58
N SER A 207 2.09 -0.05 -22.92
CA SER A 207 3.19 0.90 -23.04
C SER A 207 4.09 0.46 -24.17
N ASP A 208 4.66 1.44 -24.84
CA ASP A 208 5.83 1.19 -25.65
C ASP A 208 6.98 0.83 -24.71
N ALA A 209 7.82 -0.12 -25.14
CA ALA A 209 8.96 -0.55 -24.34
C ALA A 209 9.97 0.60 -24.23
N SER A 210 10.25 1.03 -23.00
CA SER A 210 11.32 1.99 -22.70
C SER A 210 12.54 1.26 -22.12
N ALA A 211 13.71 1.89 -22.22
CA ALA A 211 14.85 1.44 -21.44
C ALA A 211 14.52 1.53 -19.94
N THR A 212 14.89 0.52 -19.18
CA THR A 212 14.61 0.44 -17.74
C THR A 212 15.83 0.84 -16.93
N PHE A 213 15.58 1.26 -15.69
CA PHE A 213 16.63 1.56 -14.72
C PHE A 213 16.27 1.04 -13.33
N SER A 214 17.29 0.87 -12.47
CA SER A 214 17.05 0.45 -11.09
C SER A 214 16.55 1.63 -10.26
N PRO A 215 15.39 1.52 -9.58
CA PRO A 215 14.90 2.58 -8.69
C PRO A 215 15.83 2.82 -7.50
N GLY A 216 16.70 1.87 -7.16
CA GLY A 216 17.73 2.02 -6.12
C GLY A 216 18.82 3.05 -6.44
N LEU A 217 18.90 3.52 -7.69
CA LEU A 217 19.78 4.63 -8.08
C LEU A 217 19.24 5.99 -7.63
N LEU A 218 17.97 6.06 -7.21
CA LEU A 218 17.33 7.32 -6.86
C LEU A 218 17.50 7.62 -5.38
N ASN A 219 17.86 8.87 -5.08
CA ASN A 219 17.88 9.39 -3.72
C ASN A 219 16.71 10.38 -3.53
N PRO A 220 15.72 10.08 -2.66
CA PRO A 220 14.59 10.96 -2.41
C PRO A 220 15.00 12.38 -1.97
N HIS A 221 16.11 12.52 -1.24
CA HIS A 221 16.62 13.82 -0.83
C HIS A 221 17.09 14.65 -2.03
N VAL A 222 17.72 14.00 -3.02
CA VAL A 222 18.19 14.68 -4.24
C VAL A 222 16.99 15.13 -5.07
N ILE A 223 15.97 14.29 -5.25
CA ILE A 223 14.74 14.65 -5.96
C ILE A 223 14.10 15.89 -5.33
N VAL A 224 13.88 15.86 -4.01
CA VAL A 224 13.30 17.00 -3.28
C VAL A 224 14.15 18.26 -3.43
N ARG A 225 15.49 18.15 -3.34
CA ARG A 225 16.40 19.27 -3.55
C ARG A 225 16.27 19.86 -4.96
N ILE A 226 16.24 19.03 -6.00
CA ILE A 226 16.06 19.49 -7.38
C ILE A 226 14.73 20.23 -7.52
N MET A 227 13.64 19.66 -6.99
CA MET A 227 12.32 20.27 -7.07
C MET A 227 12.24 21.61 -6.35
N ASN A 228 12.86 21.74 -5.19
CA ASN A 228 12.94 23.02 -4.47
C ASN A 228 13.70 24.09 -5.26
N LEU A 229 14.84 23.73 -5.87
CA LEU A 229 15.62 24.65 -6.70
C LEU A 229 14.85 25.05 -7.96
N ALA A 230 14.23 24.09 -8.63
CA ALA A 230 13.43 24.32 -9.83
C ALA A 230 12.24 25.24 -9.54
N ALA A 231 11.54 25.01 -8.42
CA ALA A 231 10.40 25.80 -7.98
C ALA A 231 10.81 27.25 -7.67
N ALA A 232 11.94 27.45 -6.99
CA ALA A 232 12.47 28.77 -6.72
C ALA A 232 12.79 29.55 -8.02
N GLN A 233 13.37 28.88 -9.02
CA GLN A 233 13.65 29.48 -10.33
C GLN A 233 12.39 29.79 -11.14
N ALA A 234 11.36 28.96 -11.00
CA ALA A 234 10.07 29.15 -11.68
C ALA A 234 9.14 30.13 -10.94
N HIS A 235 9.50 30.58 -9.74
CA HIS A 235 8.60 31.31 -8.82
C HIS A 235 7.30 30.53 -8.52
N GLN A 236 7.40 29.22 -8.34
CA GLN A 236 6.30 28.29 -8.06
C GLN A 236 6.54 27.54 -6.75
N LYS A 237 5.55 26.75 -6.31
CA LYS A 237 5.76 25.76 -5.23
C LYS A 237 6.26 24.45 -5.83
N PRO A 238 7.10 23.67 -5.12
CA PRO A 238 7.54 22.35 -5.59
C PRO A 238 6.38 21.40 -5.89
N SER A 239 5.27 21.51 -5.14
CA SER A 239 4.04 20.73 -5.33
C SER A 239 3.33 20.99 -6.65
N ASP A 240 3.62 22.12 -7.30
CA ASP A 240 2.93 22.57 -8.51
C ASP A 240 3.69 22.15 -9.77
N MET A 241 4.89 21.58 -9.62
CA MET A 241 5.79 21.25 -10.71
C MET A 241 5.75 19.77 -11.06
N GLU A 242 5.41 19.47 -12.31
CA GLU A 242 5.49 18.11 -12.87
C GLU A 242 6.94 17.73 -13.16
N TRP A 243 7.27 16.46 -12.92
CA TRP A 243 8.57 15.92 -13.28
C TRP A 243 8.49 14.45 -13.69
N THR A 244 9.47 14.01 -14.46
CA THR A 244 9.60 12.62 -14.92
C THR A 244 11.05 12.17 -14.83
N ILE A 245 11.28 10.94 -14.39
CA ILE A 245 12.56 10.25 -14.36
C ILE A 245 12.46 9.05 -15.30
N SER A 246 13.36 8.99 -16.27
CA SER A 246 13.51 7.87 -17.20
C SER A 246 14.97 7.67 -17.57
N GLN A 247 15.32 6.45 -18.03
CA GLN A 247 16.65 6.16 -18.56
C GLN A 247 16.94 7.05 -19.77
N ASP A 248 18.03 7.82 -19.72
CA ASP A 248 18.51 8.59 -20.86
C ASP A 248 19.42 7.74 -21.74
N THR A 249 19.19 7.74 -23.05
CA THR A 249 19.93 6.88 -23.99
C THR A 249 21.33 7.38 -24.33
N LYS A 250 21.61 8.68 -24.16
CA LYS A 250 22.94 9.24 -24.44
C LYS A 250 23.87 9.08 -23.25
N LEU A 251 23.34 9.24 -22.05
CA LEU A 251 24.11 9.14 -20.80
C LEU A 251 24.11 7.75 -20.18
N ASP A 252 23.24 6.86 -20.65
CA ASP A 252 23.01 5.52 -20.09
C ASP A 252 22.78 5.51 -18.57
N THR A 253 22.03 6.51 -18.09
CA THR A 253 21.68 6.70 -16.68
C THR A 253 20.30 7.32 -16.54
N PRO A 254 19.55 7.09 -15.45
CA PRO A 254 18.29 7.77 -15.23
C PRO A 254 18.49 9.27 -15.01
N VAL A 255 17.60 10.06 -15.62
CA VAL A 255 17.63 11.52 -15.59
C VAL A 255 16.26 12.05 -15.21
N LEU A 256 16.22 12.94 -14.22
CA LEU A 256 15.03 13.69 -13.82
C LEU A 256 14.86 14.90 -14.74
N ARG A 257 13.70 15.00 -15.39
CA ARG A 257 13.28 16.11 -16.25
C ARG A 257 12.16 16.88 -15.58
N VAL A 258 12.29 18.19 -15.57
CA VAL A 258 11.31 19.13 -15.01
C VAL A 258 11.26 20.37 -15.89
N ASP A 259 10.06 20.89 -16.15
CA ASP A 259 9.89 22.13 -16.90
C ASP A 259 10.01 23.35 -16.00
N ILE A 260 10.90 24.27 -16.38
CA ILE A 260 11.14 25.53 -15.67
C ILE A 260 10.89 26.65 -16.67
N ASN A 261 9.78 27.40 -16.48
CA ASN A 261 9.39 28.52 -17.34
C ASN A 261 9.35 28.19 -18.84
N GLY A 262 8.83 27.01 -19.19
CA GLY A 262 8.72 26.54 -20.59
C GLY A 262 10.00 25.94 -21.16
N LEU A 263 11.05 25.79 -20.36
CA LEU A 263 12.27 25.08 -20.74
C LEU A 263 12.43 23.81 -19.90
N THR A 264 12.50 22.65 -20.55
CA THR A 264 12.82 21.40 -19.88
C THR A 264 14.28 21.41 -19.41
N ARG A 265 14.49 21.21 -18.12
CA ARG A 265 15.80 20.98 -17.51
C ARG A 265 15.93 19.51 -17.14
N ALA A 266 17.15 19.01 -17.20
CA ALA A 266 17.48 17.63 -16.93
C ALA A 266 18.58 17.51 -15.88
N PHE A 267 18.39 16.64 -14.90
CA PHE A 267 19.28 16.43 -13.77
C PHE A 267 19.63 14.95 -13.65
N ASN A 268 20.90 14.62 -13.43
CA ASN A 268 21.28 13.24 -13.11
C ASN A 268 20.85 12.86 -11.67
N THR A 269 21.07 11.62 -11.27
CA THR A 269 20.69 11.08 -9.95
C THR A 269 21.37 11.76 -8.77
N ASP A 270 22.47 12.49 -9.00
CA ASP A 270 23.18 13.27 -7.99
C ASP A 270 22.69 14.74 -7.91
N GLY A 271 21.79 15.13 -8.82
CA GLY A 271 21.21 16.47 -8.91
C GLY A 271 22.07 17.48 -9.65
N THR A 272 23.03 17.01 -10.46
CA THR A 272 23.79 17.86 -11.39
C THR A 272 22.97 18.11 -12.64
N ASP A 273 22.89 19.37 -13.07
CA ASP A 273 22.27 19.74 -14.35
C ASP A 273 23.07 19.14 -15.52
N VAL A 274 22.39 18.35 -16.35
CA VAL A 274 22.93 17.67 -17.54
C VAL A 274 22.18 18.07 -18.81
N THR A 275 21.39 19.15 -18.77
CA THR A 275 20.53 19.60 -19.88
C THR A 275 21.30 19.71 -21.19
N ASP A 276 22.51 20.28 -21.18
CA ASP A 276 23.32 20.44 -22.40
C ASP A 276 24.00 19.15 -22.87
N LYS A 277 24.11 18.13 -22.00
CA LYS A 277 24.73 16.84 -22.33
C LYS A 277 23.76 15.88 -23.01
N ILE A 278 22.45 16.12 -22.90
CA ILE A 278 21.41 15.27 -23.47
C ILE A 278 20.76 15.85 -24.73
N LYS A 279 21.05 17.11 -25.07
CA LYS A 279 20.63 17.75 -26.34
C LYS A 279 21.20 17.00 -27.53
#